data_AF-A0A2V9T5I3-F1
#
_entry.id   AF-A0A2V9T5I3-F1
#
_cell.length_a   1.000
_cell.length_b   1.000
_cell.length_c   1.000
_cell.angle_alpha   90.00
_cell.angle_beta   90.00
_cell.angle_gamma   90.00
#
_symmetry.space_group_name_H-M   'P 1'
#
loop_
_entity.id
_entity.type
_entity.pdbx_description
1 polymer ?
#
loop_
_entity_poly.entity_id
_entity_poly.type
_entity_poly.pdbx_seq_one_letter_code
_entity_poly.pdbx_strand_id
1 'polypeptide(L)' 'MDTPLGEHIRRLEDRLRELNVQIMEDNRDLVDRNRIEADIRAAHMAIAHYQAALEAEHELTSH' A
#
# COMPACT_ATOMS: atom_id res chain seq x y z
N MET A 1 16.38 5.75 -13.33
CA MET A 1 16.07 4.32 -13.23
C MET A 1 15.15 4.21 -12.03
N ASP A 2 13.85 4.39 -12.22
CA ASP A 2 12.91 4.14 -11.12
C ASP A 2 12.99 2.65 -10.78
N THR A 3 13.53 2.37 -9.60
CA THR A 3 13.79 1.02 -9.09
C THR A 3 12.47 0.22 -9.09
N PRO A 4 12.51 -1.12 -9.30
CA PRO A 4 11.32 -1.98 -9.22
C PRO A 4 10.45 -1.75 -7.98
N LEU A 5 11.08 -1.32 -6.88
CA LEU A 5 10.43 -1.01 -5.62
C LEU A 5 9.54 0.25 -5.67
N GLY A 6 9.99 1.32 -6.35
CA GLY A 6 9.20 2.53 -6.53
C GLY A 6 7.95 2.28 -7.36
N GLU A 7 8.06 1.41 -8.38
CA GLU A 7 6.89 0.97 -9.15
C GLU A 7 5.92 0.13 -8.30
N HIS A 8 6.44 -0.75 -7.43
CA HIS A 8 5.64 -1.53 -6.50
C HIS A 8 4.89 -0.65 -5.49
N ILE A 9 5.54 0.36 -4.91
CA ILE A 9 4.90 1.32 -4.00
C ILE A 9 3.77 2.05 -4.73
N ARG A 10 4.04 2.58 -5.93
CA ARG A 10 3.02 3.29 -6.72
C ARG A 10 1.80 2.41 -7.04
N ARG A 11 2.01 1.14 -7.40
CA ARG A 11 0.90 0.19 -7.64
C ARG A 11 0.07 -0.06 -6.37
N LEU A 12 0.71 -0.11 -5.20
CA LEU A 12 0.01 -0.26 -3.93
C LEU A 12 -0.77 1.01 -3.56
N GLU A 13 -0.23 2.19 -3.84
CA GLU A 13 -0.93 3.47 -3.64
C GLU A 13 -2.16 3.61 -4.55
N ASP A 14 -2.05 3.23 -5.83
CA ASP A 14 -3.17 3.20 -6.75
C ASP A 14 -4.25 2.22 -6.27
N ARG A 15 -3.84 1.04 -5.80
CA ARG A 15 -4.76 0.05 -5.24
C ARG A 15 -5.45 0.55 -3.97
N LEU A 16 -4.74 1.27 -3.10
CA LEU A 16 -5.34 1.91 -1.92
C LEU A 16 -6.39 2.93 -2.30
N ARG A 17 -6.14 3.73 -3.34
CA ARG A 17 -7.12 4.71 -3.85
C ARG A 17 -8.40 4.02 -4.31
N GLU A 18 -8.29 2.91 -5.04
CA GLU A 18 -9.45 2.11 -5.45
C GLU A 18 -10.22 1.54 -4.25
N LEU A 19 -9.52 0.93 -3.28
CA LEU A 19 -10.14 0.33 -2.10
C LEU A 19 -10.83 1.39 -1.23
N ASN A 20 -10.25 2.59 -1.11
CA ASN A 20 -10.86 3.71 -0.40
C ASN A 20 -12.13 4.23 -1.09
N VAL A 21 -12.19 4.22 -2.42
CA VAL A 21 -13.45 4.52 -3.13
C VAL A 21 -14.48 3.42 -2.88
N GLN A 22 -14.07 2.15 -2.95
CA GLN A 22 -14.96 1.01 -2.76
C GLN A 22 -15.57 0.96 -1.35
N ILE A 23 -14.80 1.28 -0.30
CA ILE A 23 -15.32 1.26 1.07
C ILE A 23 -16.29 2.40 1.36
N MET A 24 -16.22 3.51 0.61
CA MET A 24 -17.15 4.64 0.72
C MET A 24 -18.53 4.37 0.08
N GLU A 25 -18.70 3.24 -0.62
CA GLU A 25 -19.99 2.86 -1.20
C GLU A 25 -20.94 2.33 -0.12
N ASP A 26 -22.03 3.07 0.14
CA ASP A 26 -22.97 2.84 1.25
C ASP A 26 -23.75 1.51 1.21
N ASN A 27 -23.82 0.84 0.05
CA ASN A 27 -24.65 -0.35 -0.15
C ASN A 27 -23.93 -1.70 0.08
N ARG A 28 -22.71 -1.69 0.64
CA ARG A 28 -21.95 -2.93 0.90
C ARG A 28 -22.34 -3.56 2.23
N ASP A 29 -22.34 -4.89 2.27
CA ASP A 29 -22.53 -5.62 3.52
C ASP A 29 -21.30 -5.49 4.45
N LEU A 30 -21.49 -5.87 5.72
CA LEU A 30 -20.41 -5.78 6.72
C LEU A 30 -19.21 -6.68 6.39
N VAL A 31 -19.43 -7.81 5.72
CA VAL A 31 -18.37 -8.78 5.40
C VAL A 31 -17.47 -8.21 4.32
N ASP A 32 -18.05 -7.64 3.27
CA ASP A 32 -17.34 -6.97 2.20
C ASP A 32 -16.58 -5.74 2.70
N ARG A 33 -17.20 -4.93 3.58
CA ARG A 33 -16.51 -3.81 4.22
C ARG A 33 -15.30 -4.27 5.02
N ASN A 34 -15.46 -5.28 5.87
CA ASN A 34 -14.36 -5.80 6.69
C ASN A 34 -13.21 -6.35 5.83
N ARG A 35 -13.51 -6.97 4.69
CA ARG A 35 -12.51 -7.45 3.74
C ARG A 35 -11.74 -6.29 3.12
N ILE A 36 -12.44 -5.25 2.64
CA ILE A 36 -11.79 -4.07 2.05
C ILE A 36 -10.91 -3.36 3.09
N GLU A 37 -11.37 -3.24 4.33
CA GLU A 37 -10.56 -2.67 5.41
C GLU A 37 -9.30 -3.51 5.70
N ALA A 38 -9.40 -4.84 5.65
CA ALA A 38 -8.26 -5.72 5.82
C ALA A 38 -7.24 -5.53 4.67
N ASP A 39 -7.73 -5.42 3.43
CA ASP A 39 -6.89 -5.18 2.25
C ASP A 39 -6.22 -3.81 2.32
N ILE A 40 -6.92 -2.76 2.79
CA ILE A 40 -6.35 -1.43 3.04
C ILE A 40 -5.23 -1.50 4.08
N ARG A 41 -5.46 -2.19 5.21
CA ARG A 41 -4.43 -2.36 6.24
C ARG A 41 -3.21 -3.11 5.71
N ALA A 42 -3.41 -4.17 4.94
CA ALA A 42 -2.34 -4.94 4.33
C ALA A 42 -1.50 -4.09 3.36
N ALA A 43 -2.15 -3.29 2.52
CA ALA A 43 -1.45 -2.40 1.58
C ALA A 43 -0.63 -1.31 2.31
N HIS A 44 -1.17 -0.70 3.37
CA HIS A 44 -0.40 0.24 4.19
C HIS A 44 0.84 -0.40 4.84
N MET A 45 0.71 -1.61 5.40
CA MET A 45 1.85 -2.32 5.97
C MET A 45 2.91 -2.63 4.91
N ALA A 46 2.50 -3.07 3.72
CA ALA A 46 3.42 -3.36 2.62
C ALA A 46 4.19 -2.10 2.18
N ILE A 47 3.51 -0.96 2.02
CA ILE A 47 4.15 0.33 1.69
C ILE A 47 5.17 0.71 2.77
N ALA A 48 4.79 0.64 4.04
CA ALA A 48 5.70 0.98 5.15
C ALA A 48 6.95 0.10 5.15
N HIS A 49 6.81 -1.21 4.90
CA HIS A 49 7.95 -2.12 4.77
C HIS A 49 8.85 -1.78 3.59
N TYR A 50 8.28 -1.45 2.42
CA TYR A 50 9.07 -1.07 1.26
C TYR A 50 9.79 0.26 1.43
N GLN A 51 9.16 1.24 2.09
CA GLN A 51 9.81 2.51 2.43
C GLN A 51 10.96 2.32 3.41
N ALA A 52 10.77 1.51 4.46
CA ALA A 52 11.84 1.18 5.41
C ALA A 52 13.01 0.43 4.74
N ALA A 53 12.72 -0.49 3.81
CA ALA A 53 13.75 -1.18 3.04
C ALA A 53 14.55 -0.21 2.16
N LEU A 54 13.88 0.75 1.52
CA LEU A 54 14.52 1.75 0.67
C LEU A 54 15.41 2.71 1.49
N GLU A 55 14.96 3.11 2.67
CA GLU A 55 15.74 3.93 3.61
C GLU A 55 16.99 3.17 4.08
N ALA A 56 16.85 1.91 4.47
CA ALA A 56 17.98 1.07 4.86
C ALA A 56 19.00 0.87 3.73
N GLU A 57 18.54 0.64 2.49
CA GLU A 57 19.43 0.58 1.32
C GLU A 57 20.21 1.88 1.11
N HIS A 58 19.56 3.03 1.30
CA HIS A 58 20.17 4.35 1.14
C HIS A 58 21.24 4.63 2.21
N GLU A 59 20.98 4.26 3.47
CA GLU A 59 21.96 4.37 4.56
C GLU A 59 23.19 3.49 4.30
N LEU A 60 22.99 2.25 3.83
CA LEU A 60 24.05 1.30 3.50
C LEU A 60 24.95 1.74 2.34
N THR A 61 24.41 2.47 1.36
CA THR A 61 25.18 2.96 0.21
C THR A 61 25.85 4.32 0.43
N SER A 62 25.50 5.02 1.52
CA SER A 62 26.05 6.35 1.87
C SER A 62 27.23 6.29 2.87
N HIS A 63 27.77 5.10 3.13
CA HIS A 63 29.01 4.84 3.89
C HIS A 63 30.09 4.24 2.98
#